data_AF-A0A183EGM0-F1
#
_entry.id   AF-A0A183EGM0-F1
#
_cell.length_a   1.000
_cell.length_b   1.000
_cell.length_c   1.000
_cell.angle_alpha   90.00
_cell.angle_beta   90.00
_cell.angle_gamma   90.00
#
_symmetry.space_group_name_H-M   'P 1'
#
loop_
_entity.id
_entity.type
_entity.pdbx_description
1 polymer ?
#
loop_
_entity_poly.entity_id
_entity_poly.type
_entity_poly.pdbx_seq_one_letter_code
_entity_poly.pdbx_strand_id
1 'polypeptide(L)'
;MYFEGYGGSLFSKDPYDKDDEEADEIYRAVDARIDERRKEYREKKYKEAIEKYRKERPKIQQEFSDLKRLLSNVTEAEWSAIPEVGDIRNKAKRNPRADRQVAVAASLITPVPDSVLASAMAYGQLSTQMDNRVQSGLLTPMGSGITSTFNGMTSTYGSGYLSTLSGIKSGLLTPGWKTGIRSSSSSSADLDLRKIGQARNAIMDIKLNQVSDSVTGQTVVDPKGYLTDLQSMIPQHGGDINDIKKARLLLKSVRETNPRHPPAWIASARLEEVVGKLQVARNLIIEGCDRNPNSEDLWLESVRLHPPESAKTIVAAAVRSLPNSVRIWMKAAELEDDLKVKKKVVRKALEQIPTSVRLWKAAVELEEPEDARILLTRAVECCRLCWNMWDMLILSFSTSTELWLALARLETYENARRVLNRAREHIPTERQIWISAARLEETRGQSDMNARRVLNRAREHIPTERQIWISAARLEETRGQSDMVDRIIERAITSLKANMVEINREHWLKDAVDAEKAWLRFFSL
;
A
#
# COMPACT_ATOMS: atom_id res chain seq x y z
N MET A 1 -47.38 22.28 61.46
CA MET A 1 -47.09 23.47 60.65
C MET A 1 -48.40 23.98 60.14
N TYR A 2 -48.84 25.16 60.57
CA TYR A 2 -49.87 25.88 59.84
C TYR A 2 -49.20 26.44 58.58
N PHE A 3 -49.83 26.19 57.43
CA PHE A 3 -49.38 26.68 56.14
C PHE A 3 -49.95 28.09 55.97
N GLU A 4 -49.09 29.10 56.10
CA GLU A 4 -49.40 30.49 55.77
C GLU A 4 -49.09 30.65 54.26
N GLY A 5 -50.12 30.74 53.42
CA GLY A 5 -50.00 30.67 51.95
C GLY A 5 -49.01 31.63 51.30
N TYR A 6 -49.49 32.72 50.68
CA TYR A 6 -48.60 33.74 50.10
C TYR A 6 -48.04 34.64 51.21
N GLY A 7 -46.71 34.81 51.25
CA GLY A 7 -46.05 35.67 52.24
C GLY A 7 -46.36 37.15 51.99
N GLY A 8 -47.31 37.70 52.76
CA GLY A 8 -47.71 39.11 52.73
C GLY A 8 -49.11 39.32 53.31
N SER A 9 -49.35 40.45 53.99
CA SER A 9 -50.69 40.80 54.51
C SER A 9 -51.54 41.41 53.38
N LEU A 10 -52.78 40.93 53.21
CA LEU A 10 -53.72 41.43 52.19
C LEU A 10 -54.41 42.75 52.60
N PHE A 11 -54.54 42.99 53.92
CA PHE A 11 -55.30 44.11 54.49
C PHE A 11 -54.44 45.33 54.82
N SER A 12 -53.15 45.34 54.43
CA SER A 12 -52.25 46.46 54.73
C SER A 12 -52.49 47.72 53.88
N LYS A 13 -53.48 47.70 52.97
CA LYS A 13 -53.78 48.79 52.02
C LYS A 13 -55.13 49.46 52.26
N ASP A 14 -55.98 48.88 53.10
CA ASP A 14 -57.28 49.48 53.42
C ASP A 14 -57.08 50.66 54.40
N PRO A 15 -57.95 51.69 54.38
CA PRO A 15 -57.86 52.81 55.31
C PRO A 15 -57.90 52.28 56.74
N TYR A 16 -56.90 52.65 57.54
CA TYR A 16 -56.77 52.24 58.93
C TYR A 16 -57.21 53.40 59.81
N ASP A 17 -58.39 53.28 60.38
CA ASP A 17 -58.97 54.31 61.21
C ASP A 17 -58.60 54.10 62.68
N LYS A 18 -58.88 55.10 63.51
CA LYS A 18 -58.50 55.07 64.94
C LYS A 18 -59.16 53.91 65.70
N ASP A 19 -60.36 53.52 65.27
CA ASP A 19 -61.09 52.39 65.82
C ASP A 19 -60.39 51.05 65.49
N ASP A 20 -59.73 50.95 64.33
CA ASP A 20 -58.92 49.78 63.94
C ASP A 20 -57.64 49.69 64.77
N GLU A 21 -57.01 50.83 65.10
CA GLU A 21 -55.84 50.91 65.98
C GLU A 21 -56.18 50.45 67.40
N GLU A 22 -57.28 50.94 67.94
CA GLU A 22 -57.77 50.53 69.26
C GLU A 22 -58.16 49.05 69.27
N ALA A 23 -58.81 48.56 68.20
CA ALA A 23 -59.15 47.15 68.05
C ALA A 23 -57.89 46.26 67.98
N ASP A 24 -56.91 46.61 67.16
CA ASP A 24 -55.65 45.89 67.05
C ASP A 24 -54.86 45.92 68.37
N GLU A 25 -54.87 47.03 69.10
CA GLU A 25 -54.20 47.12 70.39
C GLU A 25 -54.87 46.21 71.42
N ILE A 26 -56.21 46.14 71.42
CA ILE A 26 -56.97 45.18 72.22
C ILE A 26 -56.64 43.74 71.79
N TYR A 27 -56.68 43.42 70.49
CA TYR A 27 -56.38 42.07 69.99
C TYR A 27 -54.93 41.67 70.27
N ARG A 28 -53.95 42.55 70.06
CA ARG A 28 -52.54 42.33 70.44
C ARG A 28 -52.38 42.15 71.93
N ALA A 29 -53.10 42.91 72.76
CA ALA A 29 -53.07 42.75 74.21
C ALA A 29 -53.67 41.41 74.65
N VAL A 30 -54.75 40.96 74.00
CA VAL A 30 -55.35 39.63 74.21
C VAL A 30 -54.39 38.54 73.79
N ASP A 31 -53.80 38.62 72.60
CA ASP A 31 -52.82 37.64 72.10
C ASP A 31 -51.56 37.63 72.98
N ALA A 32 -51.05 38.79 73.39
CA ALA A 32 -49.93 38.91 74.30
C ALA A 32 -50.23 38.27 75.66
N ARG A 33 -51.45 38.47 76.20
CA ARG A 33 -51.90 37.88 77.47
C ARG A 33 -52.13 36.38 77.35
N ILE A 34 -52.63 35.89 76.22
CA ILE A 34 -52.72 34.45 75.90
C ILE A 34 -51.32 33.84 75.89
N ASP A 35 -50.36 34.55 75.29
CA ASP A 35 -48.97 34.12 75.16
C ASP A 35 -48.17 34.20 76.47
N GLU A 36 -48.51 35.14 77.37
CA GLU A 36 -47.80 35.46 78.61
C GLU A 36 -47.60 34.23 79.51
N ARG A 37 -48.62 33.36 79.62
CA ARG A 37 -48.58 32.14 80.45
C ARG A 37 -47.46 31.17 80.07
N ARG A 38 -47.00 31.18 78.82
CA ARG A 38 -45.91 30.31 78.32
C ARG A 38 -44.80 31.08 77.64
N LYS A 39 -44.82 32.42 77.70
CA LYS A 39 -43.89 33.30 76.97
C LYS A 39 -42.46 33.07 77.42
N GLU A 40 -42.20 33.20 78.71
CA GLU A 40 -40.85 33.01 79.28
C GLU A 40 -40.29 31.62 79.00
N TYR A 41 -41.10 30.57 79.14
CA TYR A 41 -40.68 29.20 78.85
C TYR A 41 -40.39 28.98 77.36
N ARG A 42 -41.27 29.45 76.46
CA ARG A 42 -41.08 29.34 75.00
C ARG A 42 -39.87 30.13 74.54
N GLU A 43 -39.73 31.37 74.97
CA GLU A 43 -38.60 32.24 74.61
C GLU A 43 -37.28 31.67 75.14
N LYS A 44 -37.25 31.15 76.38
CA LYS A 44 -36.07 30.50 76.93
C LYS A 44 -35.70 29.24 76.14
N LYS A 45 -36.66 28.34 75.89
CA LYS A 45 -36.45 27.14 75.05
C LYS A 45 -35.99 27.49 73.64
N TYR A 46 -36.61 28.51 73.02
CA TYR A 46 -36.27 28.96 71.67
C TYR A 46 -34.87 29.58 71.62
N LYS A 47 -34.50 30.37 72.62
CA LYS A 47 -33.17 30.95 72.78
C LYS A 47 -32.10 29.88 72.99
N GLU A 48 -32.33 28.92 73.89
CA GLU A 48 -31.43 27.78 74.11
C GLU A 48 -31.29 26.91 72.85
N ALA A 49 -32.39 26.68 72.12
CA ALA A 49 -32.38 25.93 70.87
C ALA A 49 -31.61 26.65 69.76
N ILE A 50 -31.80 27.97 69.61
CA ILE A 50 -31.04 28.79 68.64
C ILE A 50 -29.56 28.82 69.03
N GLU A 51 -29.23 28.96 70.31
CA GLU A 51 -27.85 28.99 70.77
C GLU A 51 -27.16 27.64 70.52
N LYS A 52 -27.83 26.53 70.82
CA LYS A 52 -27.35 25.18 70.53
C LYS A 52 -27.19 24.96 69.02
N TYR A 53 -28.16 25.39 68.22
CA TYR A 53 -28.10 25.33 66.76
C TYR A 53 -26.93 26.15 66.19
N ARG A 54 -26.68 27.35 66.72
CA ARG A 54 -25.54 28.18 66.32
C ARG A 54 -24.20 27.61 66.77
N LYS A 55 -24.16 26.85 67.87
CA LYS A 55 -22.96 26.11 68.31
C LYS A 55 -22.68 24.88 67.44
N GLU A 56 -23.72 24.15 67.05
CA GLU A 56 -23.60 22.93 66.22
C GLU A 56 -23.37 23.25 64.73
N ARG A 57 -23.98 24.35 64.25
CA ARG A 57 -23.86 24.83 62.87
C ARG A 57 -23.76 26.36 62.87
N PRO A 58 -22.57 26.91 63.21
CA PRO A 58 -22.35 28.34 63.04
C PRO A 58 -22.59 28.73 61.58
N LYS A 59 -23.02 29.98 61.35
CA LYS A 59 -23.10 30.48 59.97
C LYS A 59 -21.68 30.58 59.42
N ILE A 60 -21.50 30.36 58.11
CA ILE A 60 -20.19 30.46 57.44
C ILE A 60 -19.47 31.77 57.84
N GLN A 61 -20.16 32.90 57.85
CA GLN A 61 -19.57 34.19 58.25
C GLN A 61 -19.07 34.24 59.72
N GLN A 62 -19.62 33.41 60.60
CA GLN A 62 -19.21 33.27 62.00
C GLN A 62 -18.02 32.31 62.15
N GLU A 63 -17.91 31.26 61.34
CA GLU A 63 -16.72 30.39 61.31
C GLU A 63 -15.47 31.18 60.88
N PHE A 64 -15.66 32.12 59.96
CA PHE A 64 -14.59 32.98 59.45
C PHE A 64 -14.45 34.31 60.21
N SER A 65 -15.16 34.54 61.32
CA SER A 65 -15.07 35.83 62.04
C SER A 65 -13.66 36.09 62.57
N ASP A 66 -13.00 35.06 63.06
CA ASP A 66 -11.66 35.16 63.65
C ASP A 66 -10.61 35.39 62.57
N LEU A 67 -10.72 34.67 61.45
CA LEU A 67 -9.87 34.88 60.27
C LEU A 67 -10.10 36.25 59.65
N LYS A 68 -11.35 36.74 59.59
CA LYS A 68 -11.67 38.10 59.11
C LYS A 68 -11.09 39.18 60.02
N ARG A 69 -11.04 38.95 61.34
CA ARG A 69 -10.37 39.85 62.29
C ARG A 69 -8.85 39.79 62.15
N LEU A 70 -8.27 38.64 61.83
CA LEU A 70 -6.82 38.55 61.54
C LEU A 70 -6.47 39.22 60.21
N LEU A 71 -7.38 39.19 59.24
CA LEU A 71 -7.21 39.79 57.93
C LEU A 71 -7.12 41.33 57.98
N SER A 72 -7.62 41.98 59.03
CA SER A 72 -7.41 43.43 59.22
C SER A 72 -5.97 43.80 59.58
N ASN A 73 -5.13 42.83 59.98
CA ASN A 73 -3.72 43.08 60.27
C ASN A 73 -2.85 43.14 59.00
N VAL A 74 -3.37 42.70 57.85
CA VAL A 74 -2.67 42.73 56.56
C VAL A 74 -2.65 44.17 56.07
N THR A 75 -1.46 44.68 55.77
CA THR A 75 -1.27 46.08 55.33
C THR A 75 -1.76 46.30 53.91
N GLU A 76 -2.15 47.53 53.56
CA GLU A 76 -2.61 47.87 52.21
C GLU A 76 -1.56 47.58 51.12
N ALA A 77 -0.28 47.67 51.48
CA ALA A 77 0.83 47.26 50.61
C ALA A 77 0.82 45.76 50.33
N GLU A 78 0.64 44.91 51.34
CA GLU A 78 0.49 43.45 51.18
C GLU A 78 -0.78 43.10 50.39
N TRP A 79 -1.87 43.86 50.57
CA TRP A 79 -3.10 43.73 49.77
C TRP A 79 -2.86 44.03 48.29
N SER A 80 -2.09 45.07 47.98
CA SER A 80 -1.71 45.42 46.60
C SER A 80 -0.72 44.42 45.97
N ALA A 81 -0.01 43.66 46.81
CA ALA A 81 0.97 42.67 46.40
C ALA A 81 0.41 41.25 46.32
N ILE A 82 -0.88 41.02 46.61
CA ILE A 82 -1.53 39.74 46.36
C ILE A 82 -1.48 39.47 44.85
N PRO A 83 -0.78 38.41 44.39
CA PRO A 83 -0.78 38.08 42.98
C PRO A 83 -2.20 37.66 42.57
N GLU A 84 -2.73 38.24 41.51
CA GLU A 84 -3.89 37.63 40.85
C GLU A 84 -3.53 36.17 40.50
N VAL A 85 -4.48 35.25 40.70
CA VAL A 85 -4.34 33.86 40.27
C VAL A 85 -4.16 33.86 38.76
N GLY A 86 -2.89 33.90 38.32
CA GLY A 86 -2.53 33.85 36.92
C GLY A 86 -3.17 32.62 36.30
N ASP A 87 -4.12 32.86 35.40
CA ASP A 87 -4.93 31.89 34.67
C ASP A 87 -4.31 30.48 34.60
N ILE A 88 -4.64 29.64 35.58
CA ILE A 88 -4.32 28.20 35.52
C ILE A 88 -5.13 27.54 34.37
N ARG A 89 -6.06 28.29 33.76
CA ARG A 89 -6.92 27.89 32.65
C ARG A 89 -6.69 28.66 31.34
N ASN A 90 -5.52 29.25 31.10
CA ASN A 90 -5.14 29.75 29.76
C ASN A 90 -3.72 29.31 29.36
N LYS A 91 -3.60 28.05 28.93
CA LYS A 91 -2.42 27.52 28.24
C LYS A 91 -2.11 28.28 26.92
N ALA A 92 -3.06 29.04 26.40
CA ALA A 92 -2.98 29.73 25.11
C ALA A 92 -2.15 31.03 25.13
N LYS A 93 -2.02 31.74 26.27
CA LYS A 93 -1.33 33.04 26.32
C LYS A 93 0.16 32.96 26.69
N ARG A 94 0.68 31.76 26.95
CA ARG A 94 2.06 31.57 27.42
C ARG A 94 3.12 31.51 26.32
N ASN A 95 2.75 31.71 25.04
CA ASN A 95 3.73 31.74 23.96
C ASN A 95 3.68 33.01 23.10
N PRO A 96 4.15 34.17 23.62
CA PRO A 96 4.37 35.36 22.79
C PRO A 96 5.50 35.17 21.76
N ARG A 97 6.23 34.05 21.80
CA ARG A 97 7.15 33.62 20.72
C ARG A 97 6.41 33.07 19.50
N ALA A 98 5.21 32.49 19.65
CA ALA A 98 4.44 32.01 18.50
C ALA A 98 3.91 33.17 17.66
N ASP A 99 3.31 34.19 18.29
CA ASP A 99 2.70 35.31 17.54
C ASP A 99 3.73 36.29 16.96
N ARG A 100 4.89 36.51 17.61
CA ARG A 100 5.98 37.30 16.98
C ARG A 100 6.63 36.56 15.82
N GLN A 101 6.77 35.24 15.91
CA GLN A 101 7.33 34.45 14.83
C GLN A 101 6.34 34.33 13.66
N VAL A 102 5.03 34.28 13.94
CA VAL A 102 3.97 34.33 12.92
C VAL A 102 3.85 35.73 12.28
N ALA A 103 3.95 36.82 13.04
CA ALA A 103 3.86 38.19 12.52
C ALA A 103 5.11 38.62 11.73
N VAL A 104 6.30 38.13 12.11
CA VAL A 104 7.55 38.37 11.36
C VAL A 104 7.68 37.40 10.17
N ALA A 105 7.18 36.16 10.27
CA ALA A 105 7.15 35.24 9.14
C ALA A 105 6.14 35.68 8.06
N ALA A 106 5.04 36.34 8.41
CA ALA A 106 4.05 36.83 7.44
C ALA A 106 4.54 38.04 6.62
N SER A 107 5.45 38.86 7.15
CA SER A 107 6.00 40.04 6.46
C SER A 107 7.35 39.79 5.74
N LEU A 108 7.94 38.60 5.92
CA LEU A 108 9.18 38.14 5.25
C LEU A 108 8.96 36.93 4.34
N ILE A 109 7.75 36.73 3.81
CA ILE A 109 7.51 35.69 2.79
C ILE A 109 8.06 36.19 1.44
N THR A 110 9.37 36.04 1.24
CA THR A 110 9.94 35.90 -0.10
C THR A 110 9.60 34.49 -0.60
N PRO A 111 9.11 34.31 -1.84
CA PRO A 111 8.87 32.98 -2.39
C PRO A 111 10.13 32.13 -2.30
N VAL A 112 9.97 30.87 -1.87
CA VAL A 112 11.09 29.93 -1.68
C VAL A 112 11.78 29.73 -3.04
N PRO A 113 13.13 29.85 -3.13
CA PRO A 113 13.84 29.61 -4.38
C PRO A 113 13.84 28.13 -4.74
N ASP A 114 13.71 27.83 -6.04
CA ASP A 114 13.62 26.48 -6.60
C ASP A 114 14.80 25.55 -6.26
N SER A 115 15.91 26.10 -5.76
CA SER A 115 17.04 25.33 -5.22
C SER A 115 16.67 24.48 -4.00
N VAL A 116 15.63 24.86 -3.24
CA VAL A 116 15.13 24.07 -2.09
C VAL A 116 14.28 22.87 -2.58
N LEU A 117 13.52 23.05 -3.65
CA LEU A 117 12.81 21.95 -4.34
C LEU A 117 13.79 20.98 -5.01
N ALA A 118 14.87 21.49 -5.59
CA ALA A 118 15.96 20.67 -6.14
C ALA A 118 16.73 19.91 -5.03
N SER A 119 16.92 20.52 -3.85
CA SER A 119 17.54 19.86 -2.69
C SER A 119 16.66 18.74 -2.12
N ALA A 120 15.33 18.86 -2.19
CA ALA A 120 14.40 17.79 -1.82
C ALA A 120 14.41 16.62 -2.82
N MET A 121 14.64 16.89 -4.11
CA MET A 121 14.90 15.84 -5.10
C MET A 121 16.27 15.15 -4.90
N ALA A 122 17.27 15.88 -4.39
CA ALA A 122 18.60 15.34 -4.09
C ALA A 122 18.69 14.57 -2.76
N TYR A 123 17.68 14.64 -1.89
CA TYR A 123 17.67 13.94 -0.58
C TYR A 123 17.56 12.40 -0.70
N GLY A 124 17.40 11.87 -1.93
CA GLY A 124 17.59 10.46 -2.24
C GLY A 124 19.05 9.98 -2.19
N GLN A 125 20.04 10.87 -2.00
CA GLN A 125 21.45 10.51 -1.85
C GLN A 125 22.05 11.04 -0.52
N LEU A 126 22.09 10.12 0.45
CA LEU A 126 22.98 10.00 1.61
C LEU A 126 23.79 11.24 2.09
N SER A 127 23.49 11.74 3.30
CA SER A 127 24.54 12.10 4.27
C SER A 127 24.05 11.96 5.71
N THR A 128 24.50 10.88 6.36
CA THR A 128 24.48 10.71 7.82
C THR A 128 25.62 11.54 8.42
N GLN A 129 25.35 12.80 8.74
CA GLN A 129 26.12 13.49 9.79
C GLN A 129 25.25 13.58 11.03
N MET A 130 25.54 12.72 12.00
CA MET A 130 25.00 12.86 13.34
C MET A 130 25.71 14.03 14.05
N ASP A 131 24.92 14.84 14.73
CA ASP A 131 25.38 15.93 15.60
C ASP A 131 26.27 15.38 16.74
N ASN A 132 27.48 15.94 16.87
CA ASN A 132 28.53 15.48 17.77
C ASN A 132 28.33 15.96 19.23
N ARG A 133 27.14 16.43 19.58
CA ARG A 133 26.86 17.08 20.88
C ARG A 133 26.22 16.18 21.93
N VAL A 134 26.10 14.89 21.67
CA VAL A 134 25.59 13.90 22.64
C VAL A 134 26.63 12.82 22.91
N GLN A 135 27.82 13.26 23.34
CA GLN A 135 28.82 12.35 23.87
C GLN A 135 29.51 12.98 25.08
N SER A 136 28.90 12.80 26.25
CA SER A 136 29.56 12.42 27.50
C SER A 136 28.67 12.70 28.70
N GLY A 137 28.47 11.69 29.54
CA GLY A 137 28.49 11.89 30.99
C GLY A 137 27.16 12.15 31.71
N LEU A 138 26.59 11.03 32.18
CA LEU A 138 26.07 10.80 33.53
C LEU A 138 24.92 11.67 34.10
N LEU A 139 23.86 10.93 34.51
CA LEU A 139 22.83 11.20 35.52
C LEU A 139 21.42 11.50 34.97
N THR A 140 20.59 10.45 34.89
CA THR A 140 19.13 10.54 34.79
C THR A 140 18.50 10.07 36.11
N PRO A 141 17.74 10.91 36.82
CA PRO A 141 16.84 10.49 37.90
C PRO A 141 15.61 9.80 37.32
N MET A 142 15.33 8.60 37.82
CA MET A 142 14.13 7.80 37.57
C MET A 142 12.85 8.51 38.04
N GLY A 143 11.78 8.40 37.25
CA GLY A 143 10.42 8.23 37.77
C GLY A 143 9.36 9.19 37.25
N SER A 144 8.56 8.76 36.26
CA SER A 144 7.10 8.95 36.30
C SER A 144 6.44 8.06 35.25
N GLY A 145 5.77 6.99 35.72
CA GLY A 145 4.98 6.08 34.90
C GLY A 145 3.60 6.67 34.60
N ILE A 146 3.23 6.60 33.34
CA ILE A 146 1.93 7.01 32.79
C ILE A 146 0.95 5.84 33.03
N THR A 147 -0.15 6.11 33.73
CA THR A 147 -1.28 5.20 33.89
C THR A 147 -2.10 5.16 32.59
N SER A 148 -2.22 3.99 31.97
CA SER A 148 -3.18 3.74 30.90
C SER A 148 -4.44 3.06 31.44
N THR A 149 -5.56 3.60 31.00
CA THR A 149 -6.94 3.18 31.22
C THR A 149 -7.18 1.79 30.63
N PHE A 150 -7.71 0.84 31.43
CA PHE A 150 -8.36 -0.34 30.90
C PHE A 150 -9.62 -0.68 31.70
N ASN A 151 -10.69 -0.91 30.95
CA ASN A 151 -12.07 -1.06 31.35
C ASN A 151 -12.39 -2.56 31.53
N GLY A 152 -13.27 -2.88 32.49
CA GLY A 152 -14.08 -4.09 32.43
C GLY A 152 -13.89 -5.08 33.58
N MET A 153 -14.76 -5.01 34.58
CA MET A 153 -15.64 -6.13 34.96
C MET A 153 -16.55 -5.69 36.12
N THR A 154 -17.84 -5.61 35.80
CA THR A 154 -18.93 -5.37 36.73
C THR A 154 -19.32 -6.68 37.42
N SER A 155 -19.38 -6.72 38.75
CA SER A 155 -20.36 -7.54 39.46
C SER A 155 -20.72 -6.93 40.81
N THR A 156 -21.86 -6.27 40.81
CA THR A 156 -22.84 -6.09 41.87
C THR A 156 -22.87 -7.26 42.84
N TYR A 157 -22.77 -7.05 44.17
CA TYR A 157 -23.61 -7.70 45.19
C TYR A 157 -23.48 -7.01 46.56
N GLY A 158 -24.62 -6.51 47.03
CA GLY A 158 -25.09 -6.40 48.42
C GLY A 158 -24.12 -6.09 49.56
N SER A 159 -24.17 -4.86 50.05
CA SER A 159 -23.76 -4.52 51.42
C SER A 159 -24.99 -4.52 52.32
N GLY A 160 -24.98 -5.37 53.34
CA GLY A 160 -26.01 -5.44 54.37
C GLY A 160 -25.49 -6.14 55.63
N TYR A 161 -25.67 -5.43 56.75
CA TYR A 161 -25.67 -5.90 58.15
C TYR A 161 -24.33 -6.05 58.89
N LEU A 162 -24.09 -5.02 59.73
CA LEU A 162 -23.79 -5.06 61.16
C LEU A 162 -23.85 -6.44 61.86
N SER A 163 -22.77 -6.86 62.54
CA SER A 163 -22.79 -7.30 63.96
C SER A 163 -21.44 -7.81 64.49
N THR A 164 -21.03 -7.21 65.61
CA THR A 164 -20.49 -7.81 66.86
C THR A 164 -19.29 -8.78 66.87
N LEU A 165 -18.38 -8.44 67.80
CA LEU A 165 -17.81 -9.30 68.86
C LEU A 165 -16.32 -9.70 68.74
N SER A 166 -15.51 -8.91 69.44
CA SER A 166 -14.42 -9.29 70.36
C SER A 166 -13.88 -10.74 70.31
N GLY A 167 -12.64 -10.85 69.84
CA GLY A 167 -11.53 -11.55 70.52
C GLY A 167 -11.50 -13.08 70.53
N ILE A 168 -10.37 -13.66 70.10
CA ILE A 168 -9.61 -14.71 70.80
C ILE A 168 -8.20 -14.83 70.19
N LYS A 169 -7.27 -15.16 71.09
CA LYS A 169 -5.81 -15.26 71.02
C LYS A 169 -5.24 -16.40 70.14
N SER A 170 -3.91 -16.34 70.01
CA SER A 170 -2.92 -17.39 69.68
C SER A 170 -2.41 -17.29 68.23
N GLY A 171 -1.14 -17.12 67.89
CA GLY A 171 0.11 -17.45 68.59
C GLY A 171 0.87 -18.47 67.75
N LEU A 172 1.75 -18.04 66.84
CA LEU A 172 2.72 -18.95 66.17
C LEU A 172 4.00 -18.21 65.70
N LEU A 173 5.00 -18.35 66.55
CA LEU A 173 6.46 -18.41 66.38
C LEU A 173 7.10 -17.99 65.04
N THR A 174 7.85 -16.88 65.09
CA THR A 174 8.94 -16.51 64.16
C THR A 174 10.31 -16.71 64.84
N PRO A 175 11.27 -17.42 64.23
CA PRO A 175 12.66 -17.44 64.71
C PRO A 175 13.39 -16.13 64.38
N GLY A 176 13.90 -15.48 65.43
CA GLY A 176 14.52 -14.17 65.37
C GLY A 176 15.93 -14.16 64.78
N TRP A 177 16.25 -13.03 64.16
CA TRP A 177 17.59 -12.61 63.81
C TRP A 177 17.80 -11.32 64.59
N LYS A 178 18.60 -11.38 65.66
CA LYS A 178 18.97 -10.23 66.48
C LYS A 178 20.14 -9.51 65.81
N THR A 179 19.93 -8.28 65.37
CA THR A 179 21.01 -7.29 65.24
C THR A 179 20.66 -6.11 66.14
N GLY A 180 21.51 -5.90 67.14
CA GLY A 180 21.36 -4.83 68.12
C GLY A 180 21.72 -3.48 67.51
N ILE A 181 20.89 -2.48 67.78
CA ILE A 181 21.23 -1.08 67.55
C ILE A 181 21.11 -0.36 68.89
N ARG A 182 22.25 0.14 69.37
CA ARG A 182 22.39 0.97 70.56
C ARG A 182 21.76 2.33 70.28
N SER A 183 21.00 2.83 71.25
CA SER A 183 20.53 4.21 71.25
C SER A 183 21.72 5.16 71.41
N SER A 184 22.08 5.87 70.35
CA SER A 184 22.88 7.10 70.39
C SER A 184 22.14 8.19 69.62
N SER A 185 21.98 9.32 70.30
CA SER A 185 21.30 10.54 69.89
C SER A 185 21.87 11.21 68.63
N SER A 186 21.00 12.00 67.99
CA SER A 186 21.27 13.16 67.11
C SER A 186 21.96 12.92 65.77
N SER A 187 21.18 12.50 64.78
CA SER A 187 20.98 13.28 63.54
C SER A 187 19.68 12.80 62.90
N SER A 188 18.80 13.73 62.53
CA SER A 188 17.58 13.40 61.79
C SER A 188 17.98 13.08 60.34
N ALA A 189 18.56 11.90 60.13
CA ALA A 189 18.70 11.34 58.80
C ALA A 189 17.30 10.94 58.35
N ASP A 190 16.73 11.74 57.46
CA ASP A 190 15.40 11.54 56.90
C ASP A 190 15.33 10.12 56.28
N LEU A 191 14.53 9.23 56.89
CA LEU A 191 14.39 7.85 56.46
C LEU A 191 13.55 7.84 55.18
N ASP A 192 14.22 7.77 54.03
CA ASP A 192 13.56 7.74 52.73
C ASP A 192 12.86 6.38 52.50
N LEU A 193 11.59 6.30 52.91
CA LEU A 193 10.74 5.12 52.80
C LEU A 193 10.55 4.66 51.34
N ARG A 194 10.81 5.53 50.34
CA ARG A 194 10.77 5.15 48.93
C ARG A 194 11.96 4.29 48.55
N LYS A 195 13.15 4.56 49.09
CA LYS A 195 14.35 3.74 48.84
C LYS A 195 14.21 2.34 49.43
N ILE A 196 13.61 2.23 50.61
CA ILE A 196 13.30 0.93 51.23
C ILE A 196 12.27 0.16 50.37
N GLY A 197 11.24 0.85 49.86
CA GLY A 197 10.26 0.26 48.94
C GLY A 197 10.87 -0.17 47.60
N GLN A 198 11.73 0.66 46.99
CA GLN A 198 12.43 0.36 45.75
C GLN A 198 13.41 -0.80 45.91
N ALA A 199 14.17 -0.84 47.02
CA ALA A 199 15.07 -1.95 47.31
C ALA A 199 14.31 -3.27 47.49
N ARG A 200 13.17 -3.23 48.17
CA ARG A 200 12.30 -4.40 48.33
C ARG A 200 11.68 -4.86 47.01
N ASN A 201 11.25 -3.93 46.15
CA ASN A 201 10.75 -4.25 44.81
C ASN A 201 11.86 -4.82 43.92
N ALA A 202 13.07 -4.27 43.95
CA ALA A 202 14.20 -4.83 43.20
C ALA A 202 14.54 -6.26 43.65
N ILE A 203 14.50 -6.54 44.95
CA ILE A 203 14.68 -7.91 45.47
C ILE A 203 13.55 -8.83 45.01
N MET A 204 12.31 -8.33 44.97
CA MET A 204 11.17 -9.07 44.45
C MET A 204 11.35 -9.37 42.95
N ASP A 205 11.74 -8.38 42.15
CA ASP A 205 12.01 -8.53 40.72
C ASP A 205 13.14 -9.53 40.46
N ILE A 206 14.20 -9.53 41.26
CA ILE A 206 15.28 -10.53 41.16
C ILE A 206 14.75 -11.94 41.42
N LYS A 207 13.91 -12.13 42.45
CA LYS A 207 13.31 -13.44 42.73
C LYS A 207 12.32 -13.86 41.64
N LEU A 208 11.55 -12.92 41.11
CA LEU A 208 10.63 -13.18 40.00
C LEU A 208 11.39 -13.54 38.73
N ASN A 209 12.50 -12.86 38.42
CA ASN A 209 13.37 -13.20 37.31
C ASN A 209 14.02 -14.57 37.49
N GLN A 210 14.49 -14.92 38.70
CA GLN A 210 15.04 -16.25 38.97
C GLN A 210 14.02 -17.38 38.75
N VAL A 211 12.76 -17.14 39.12
CA VAL A 211 11.65 -18.06 38.84
C VAL A 211 11.31 -18.04 37.34
N SER A 212 11.33 -16.87 36.70
CA SER A 212 11.05 -16.67 35.28
C SER A 212 12.08 -17.33 34.37
N ASP A 213 13.37 -17.32 34.74
CA ASP A 213 14.47 -17.95 34.02
C ASP A 213 14.32 -19.48 33.98
N SER A 214 13.59 -20.04 34.94
CA SER A 214 13.23 -21.47 34.96
C SER A 214 12.03 -21.80 34.07
N VAL A 215 11.30 -20.78 33.59
CA VAL A 215 10.14 -20.93 32.70
C VAL A 215 10.59 -20.82 31.24
N THR A 216 10.88 -21.97 30.63
CA THR A 216 11.20 -22.05 29.20
C THR A 216 9.95 -21.85 28.35
N GLY A 217 10.05 -21.11 27.23
CA GLY A 217 8.94 -20.89 26.29
C GLY A 217 8.28 -19.53 26.38
N GLN A 218 8.84 -18.58 27.13
CA GLN A 218 8.41 -17.19 27.09
C GLN A 218 8.83 -16.54 25.75
N THR A 219 7.87 -15.98 25.02
CA THR A 219 8.13 -15.29 23.75
C THR A 219 8.26 -13.79 23.98
N VAL A 220 9.48 -13.27 23.92
CA VAL A 220 9.75 -11.82 23.86
C VAL A 220 10.21 -11.47 22.46
N VAL A 221 9.48 -10.57 21.80
CA VAL A 221 9.90 -10.01 20.50
C VAL A 221 10.76 -8.79 20.79
N ASP A 222 11.92 -8.67 20.15
CA ASP A 222 12.75 -7.46 20.24
C ASP A 222 11.95 -6.25 19.70
N PRO A 223 11.64 -5.24 20.54
CA PRO A 223 10.89 -4.07 20.09
C PRO A 223 11.56 -3.32 18.95
N LYS A 224 12.90 -3.34 18.88
CA LYS A 224 13.65 -2.67 17.80
C LYS A 224 13.57 -3.47 16.51
N GLY A 225 13.84 -4.77 16.55
CA GLY A 225 13.66 -5.68 15.42
C GLY A 225 12.23 -5.68 14.86
N TYR A 226 11.22 -5.68 15.74
CA TYR A 226 9.82 -5.62 15.33
C TYR A 226 9.47 -4.31 14.63
N LEU A 227 9.99 -3.17 15.12
CA LEU A 227 9.76 -1.88 14.48
C LEU A 227 10.51 -1.75 13.15
N THR A 228 11.70 -2.32 13.01
CA THR A 228 12.41 -2.37 11.72
C THR A 228 11.66 -3.23 10.70
N ASP A 229 11.11 -4.36 11.14
CA ASP A 229 10.31 -5.23 10.28
C ASP A 229 9.01 -4.54 9.85
N LEU A 230 8.30 -3.86 10.76
CA LEU A 230 7.12 -3.06 10.43
C LEU A 230 7.44 -1.95 9.44
N GLN A 231 8.58 -1.27 9.59
CA GLN A 231 9.02 -0.23 8.65
C GLN A 231 9.32 -0.81 7.26
N SER A 232 9.84 -2.04 7.19
CA SER A 232 10.09 -2.74 5.92
C SER A 232 8.81 -3.16 5.19
N MET A 233 7.70 -3.37 5.92
CA MET A 233 6.40 -3.75 5.37
C MET A 233 5.58 -2.58 4.85
N ILE A 234 6.00 -1.32 5.06
CA ILE A 234 5.28 -0.16 4.56
C ILE A 234 5.39 -0.15 3.02
N PRO A 235 4.26 -0.21 2.29
CA PRO A 235 4.29 -0.15 0.83
C PRO A 235 4.91 1.17 0.37
N GLN A 236 6.02 1.10 -0.37
CA GLN A 236 6.73 2.27 -0.92
C GLN A 236 5.87 3.08 -1.91
N HIS A 237 4.76 2.51 -2.39
CA HIS A 237 3.89 3.09 -3.42
C HIS A 237 2.45 3.34 -2.93
N GLY A 238 2.25 3.56 -1.62
CA GLY A 238 0.95 3.93 -1.08
C GLY A 238 0.56 5.35 -1.51
N GLY A 239 -0.23 5.48 -2.58
CA GLY A 239 -0.86 6.75 -2.94
C GLY A 239 -1.75 7.30 -1.81
N ASP A 240 -2.15 8.57 -1.91
CA ASP A 240 -2.98 9.21 -0.89
C ASP A 240 -4.25 8.41 -0.61
N ILE A 241 -4.41 7.97 0.64
CA ILE A 241 -5.52 7.09 1.07
C ILE A 241 -6.90 7.67 0.72
N ASN A 242 -7.04 9.00 0.69
CA ASN A 242 -8.26 9.68 0.31
C ASN A 242 -8.54 9.58 -1.19
N ASP A 243 -7.51 9.71 -2.03
CA ASP A 243 -7.67 9.61 -3.48
C ASP A 243 -7.89 8.16 -3.91
N ILE A 244 -7.30 7.18 -3.20
CA ILE A 244 -7.63 5.76 -3.36
C ILE A 244 -9.11 5.50 -3.07
N LYS A 245 -9.68 6.12 -2.02
CA LYS A 245 -11.12 5.97 -1.69
C LYS A 245 -12.00 6.59 -2.77
N LYS A 246 -11.65 7.78 -3.27
CA LYS A 246 -12.37 8.43 -4.39
C LYS A 246 -12.28 7.58 -5.66
N ALA A 247 -11.09 7.07 -6.00
CA ALA A 247 -10.88 6.21 -7.15
C ALA A 247 -11.70 4.91 -7.05
N ARG A 248 -11.79 4.31 -5.86
CA ARG A 248 -12.62 3.12 -5.62
C ARG A 248 -14.10 3.41 -5.86
N LEU A 249 -14.60 4.57 -5.39
CA LEU A 249 -15.98 4.99 -5.62
C LEU A 249 -16.25 5.26 -7.11
N LEU A 250 -15.34 5.97 -7.78
CA LEU A 250 -15.44 6.26 -9.21
C LEU A 250 -15.47 4.96 -10.02
N LEU A 251 -14.49 4.08 -9.82
CA LEU A 251 -14.42 2.82 -10.56
C LEU A 251 -15.60 1.89 -10.23
N LYS A 252 -16.11 1.92 -8.99
CA LYS A 252 -17.36 1.21 -8.65
C LYS A 252 -18.53 1.75 -9.48
N SER A 253 -18.70 3.06 -9.56
CA SER A 253 -19.75 3.67 -10.38
C SER A 253 -19.60 3.35 -11.88
N VAL A 254 -18.36 3.27 -12.39
CA VAL A 254 -18.08 2.89 -13.78
C VAL A 254 -18.46 1.44 -14.06
N ARG A 255 -18.16 0.51 -13.13
CA ARG A 255 -18.53 -0.91 -13.27
C ARG A 255 -20.04 -1.16 -13.17
N GLU A 256 -20.72 -0.39 -12.33
CA GLU A 256 -22.17 -0.48 -12.16
C GLU A 256 -22.93 0.11 -13.36
N THR A 257 -22.46 1.24 -13.90
CA THR A 257 -23.06 1.85 -15.09
C THR A 257 -22.74 1.07 -16.36
N ASN A 258 -21.52 0.53 -16.48
CA ASN A 258 -21.05 -0.21 -17.66
C ASN A 258 -20.51 -1.61 -17.28
N PRO A 259 -21.39 -2.59 -16.99
CA PRO A 259 -20.95 -3.95 -16.69
C PRO A 259 -20.17 -4.60 -17.83
N ARG A 260 -20.47 -4.22 -19.09
CA ARG A 260 -19.88 -4.78 -20.30
C ARG A 260 -18.53 -4.22 -20.71
N HIS A 261 -17.93 -3.36 -19.90
CA HIS A 261 -16.68 -2.68 -20.22
C HIS A 261 -15.48 -3.36 -19.53
N PRO A 262 -14.65 -4.17 -20.23
CA PRO A 262 -13.57 -4.92 -19.61
C PRO A 262 -12.48 -4.05 -18.93
N PRO A 263 -12.04 -2.92 -19.52
CA PRO A 263 -11.05 -2.05 -18.87
C PRO A 263 -11.50 -1.50 -17.51
N ALA A 264 -12.80 -1.33 -17.28
CA ALA A 264 -13.29 -0.89 -15.96
C ALA A 264 -12.99 -1.92 -14.88
N TRP A 265 -13.23 -3.21 -15.16
CA TRP A 265 -12.92 -4.31 -14.25
C TRP A 265 -11.41 -4.44 -14.01
N ILE A 266 -10.61 -4.33 -15.08
CA ILE A 266 -9.15 -4.38 -15.02
C ILE A 266 -8.59 -3.23 -14.17
N ALA A 267 -9.00 -1.98 -14.44
CA ALA A 267 -8.55 -0.81 -13.69
C ALA A 267 -8.89 -0.92 -12.19
N SER A 268 -10.06 -1.50 -11.89
CA SER A 268 -10.51 -1.68 -10.53
C SER A 268 -9.71 -2.71 -9.76
N ALA A 269 -9.36 -3.82 -10.41
CA ALA A 269 -8.54 -4.84 -9.79
C ALA A 269 -7.09 -4.38 -9.61
N ARG A 270 -6.54 -3.67 -10.59
CA ARG A 270 -5.22 -3.04 -10.48
C ARG A 270 -5.18 -2.01 -9.35
N LEU A 271 -6.27 -1.25 -9.14
CA LEU A 271 -6.36 -0.35 -7.98
C LEU A 271 -6.29 -1.14 -6.66
N GLU A 272 -7.02 -2.23 -6.52
CA GLU A 272 -6.98 -3.05 -5.29
C GLU A 272 -5.64 -3.78 -5.10
N GLU A 273 -4.95 -4.13 -6.19
CA GLU A 273 -3.59 -4.66 -6.16
C GLU A 273 -2.59 -3.64 -5.61
N VAL A 274 -2.61 -2.40 -6.10
CA VAL A 274 -1.73 -1.32 -5.59
C VAL A 274 -1.99 -1.04 -4.11
N VAL A 275 -3.24 -1.19 -3.66
CA VAL A 275 -3.62 -1.04 -2.24
C VAL A 275 -3.18 -2.23 -1.38
N GLY A 276 -2.77 -3.35 -2.00
CA GLY A 276 -2.37 -4.58 -1.30
C GLY A 276 -3.53 -5.52 -0.94
N LYS A 277 -4.77 -5.22 -1.38
CA LYS A 277 -5.95 -6.07 -1.15
C LYS A 277 -6.16 -7.07 -2.27
N LEU A 278 -5.19 -7.97 -2.44
CA LEU A 278 -5.17 -8.95 -3.53
C LEU A 278 -6.42 -9.84 -3.58
N GLN A 279 -6.97 -10.25 -2.43
CA GLN A 279 -8.16 -11.11 -2.43
C GLN A 279 -9.40 -10.40 -2.96
N VAL A 280 -9.57 -9.11 -2.65
CA VAL A 280 -10.68 -8.31 -3.20
C VAL A 280 -10.49 -8.10 -4.70
N ALA A 281 -9.24 -7.84 -5.13
CA ALA A 281 -8.90 -7.73 -6.55
C ALA A 281 -9.26 -9.02 -7.32
N ARG A 282 -8.91 -10.18 -6.77
CA ARG A 282 -9.22 -11.51 -7.33
C ARG A 282 -10.71 -11.74 -7.48
N ASN A 283 -11.47 -11.54 -6.41
CA ASN A 283 -12.93 -11.71 -6.44
C ASN A 283 -13.59 -10.78 -7.47
N LEU A 284 -13.10 -9.54 -7.58
CA LEU A 284 -13.63 -8.56 -8.52
C LEU A 284 -13.35 -8.93 -9.98
N ILE A 285 -12.16 -9.47 -10.28
CA ILE A 285 -11.86 -9.93 -11.64
C ILE A 285 -12.66 -11.16 -12.01
N ILE A 286 -12.86 -12.11 -11.08
CA ILE A 286 -13.73 -13.28 -11.34
C ILE A 286 -15.15 -12.81 -11.67
N GLU A 287 -15.71 -11.88 -10.89
CA GLU A 287 -17.01 -11.28 -11.19
C GLU A 287 -17.01 -10.57 -12.55
N GLY A 288 -15.91 -9.89 -12.90
CA GLY A 288 -15.72 -9.31 -14.21
C GLY A 288 -15.74 -10.34 -15.34
N CYS A 289 -15.04 -11.47 -15.17
CA CYS A 289 -14.96 -12.57 -16.12
C CYS A 289 -16.33 -13.20 -16.37
N ASP A 290 -17.14 -13.39 -15.32
CA ASP A 290 -18.49 -13.93 -15.43
C ASP A 290 -19.43 -12.99 -16.20
N ARG A 291 -19.30 -11.68 -15.98
CA ARG A 291 -20.07 -10.66 -16.70
C ARG A 291 -19.61 -10.50 -18.16
N ASN A 292 -18.32 -10.66 -18.43
CA ASN A 292 -17.67 -10.44 -19.72
C ASN A 292 -16.85 -11.65 -20.20
N PRO A 293 -17.51 -12.77 -20.56
CA PRO A 293 -16.81 -13.99 -20.96
C PRO A 293 -15.99 -13.82 -22.25
N ASN A 294 -16.36 -12.85 -23.09
CA ASN A 294 -15.77 -12.64 -24.42
C ASN A 294 -14.48 -11.80 -24.41
N SER A 295 -14.05 -11.29 -23.25
CA SER A 295 -12.92 -10.36 -23.18
C SER A 295 -11.59 -11.05 -22.84
N GLU A 296 -10.67 -11.10 -23.79
CA GLU A 296 -9.35 -11.75 -23.64
C GLU A 296 -8.50 -11.10 -22.53
N ASP A 297 -8.41 -9.78 -22.51
CA ASP A 297 -7.54 -9.06 -21.57
C ASP A 297 -7.96 -9.25 -20.11
N LEU A 298 -9.26 -9.46 -19.86
CA LEU A 298 -9.77 -9.68 -18.51
C LEU A 298 -9.36 -11.05 -17.98
N TRP A 299 -9.42 -12.08 -18.83
CA TRP A 299 -8.93 -13.42 -18.49
C TRP A 299 -7.41 -13.42 -18.27
N LEU A 300 -6.65 -12.70 -19.09
CA LEU A 300 -5.19 -12.58 -18.90
C LEU A 300 -4.83 -11.86 -17.60
N GLU A 301 -5.57 -10.80 -17.25
CA GLU A 301 -5.37 -10.10 -15.97
C GLU A 301 -5.76 -11.00 -14.78
N SER A 302 -6.83 -11.80 -14.92
CA SER A 302 -7.23 -12.79 -13.92
C SER A 302 -6.12 -13.78 -13.62
N VAL A 303 -5.52 -14.34 -14.68
CA VAL A 303 -4.40 -15.27 -14.58
C VAL A 303 -3.19 -14.65 -13.90
N ARG A 304 -2.92 -13.36 -14.13
CA ARG A 304 -1.80 -12.65 -13.51
C ARG A 304 -1.97 -12.46 -12.00
N LEU A 305 -3.20 -12.20 -11.54
CA LEU A 305 -3.50 -11.90 -10.13
C LEU A 305 -3.62 -13.14 -9.23
N HIS A 306 -3.88 -14.30 -9.84
CA HIS A 306 -4.10 -15.55 -9.13
C HIS A 306 -2.80 -16.37 -8.99
N PRO A 307 -2.61 -17.08 -7.87
CA PRO A 307 -1.57 -18.10 -7.76
C PRO A 307 -1.67 -19.16 -8.87
N PRO A 308 -0.57 -19.81 -9.26
CA PRO A 308 -0.51 -20.71 -10.42
C PRO A 308 -1.51 -21.86 -10.36
N GLU A 309 -1.77 -22.42 -9.18
CA GLU A 309 -2.75 -23.51 -9.00
C GLU A 309 -4.18 -23.10 -9.38
N SER A 310 -4.62 -21.93 -8.88
CA SER A 310 -5.92 -21.35 -9.26
C SER A 310 -5.92 -20.80 -10.68
N ALA A 311 -4.76 -20.35 -11.19
CA ALA A 311 -4.67 -19.83 -12.55
C ALA A 311 -4.97 -20.92 -13.59
N LYS A 312 -4.60 -22.18 -13.35
CA LYS A 312 -4.91 -23.30 -14.25
C LYS A 312 -6.42 -23.51 -14.43
N THR A 313 -7.20 -23.44 -13.35
CA THR A 313 -8.66 -23.59 -13.42
C THR A 313 -9.32 -22.41 -14.13
N ILE A 314 -8.80 -21.20 -13.89
CA ILE A 314 -9.24 -19.97 -14.56
C ILE A 314 -8.93 -20.01 -16.06
N VAL A 315 -7.73 -20.43 -16.46
CA VAL A 315 -7.36 -20.62 -17.87
C VAL A 315 -8.25 -21.66 -18.53
N ALA A 316 -8.55 -22.76 -17.84
CA ALA A 316 -9.47 -23.77 -18.38
C ALA A 316 -10.88 -23.20 -18.59
N ALA A 317 -11.35 -22.30 -17.72
CA ALA A 317 -12.60 -21.56 -17.93
C ALA A 317 -12.49 -20.57 -19.11
N ALA A 318 -11.38 -19.83 -19.19
CA ALA A 318 -11.11 -18.87 -20.26
C ALA A 318 -11.08 -19.51 -21.65
N VAL A 319 -10.48 -20.70 -21.77
CA VAL A 319 -10.43 -21.46 -23.03
C VAL A 319 -11.82 -21.93 -23.46
N ARG A 320 -12.71 -22.26 -22.50
CA ARG A 320 -14.09 -22.64 -22.82
C ARG A 320 -14.90 -21.45 -23.35
N SER A 321 -14.69 -20.25 -22.81
CA SER A 321 -15.38 -19.05 -23.29
C SER A 321 -14.77 -18.49 -24.57
N LEU A 322 -13.44 -18.57 -24.71
CA LEU A 322 -12.67 -18.03 -25.82
C LEU A 322 -11.73 -19.08 -26.42
N PRO A 323 -12.28 -20.06 -27.17
CA PRO A 323 -11.46 -21.09 -27.83
C PRO A 323 -10.53 -20.52 -28.90
N ASN A 324 -10.91 -19.37 -29.50
CA ASN A 324 -10.20 -18.75 -30.63
C ASN A 324 -9.12 -17.73 -30.23
N SER A 325 -8.85 -17.54 -28.93
CA SER A 325 -7.85 -16.58 -28.46
C SER A 325 -6.46 -17.20 -28.34
N VAL A 326 -5.54 -16.73 -29.19
CA VAL A 326 -4.13 -17.17 -29.17
C VAL A 326 -3.41 -16.78 -27.88
N ARG A 327 -3.68 -15.60 -27.30
CA ARG A 327 -2.92 -15.13 -26.13
C ARG A 327 -3.29 -15.92 -24.88
N ILE A 328 -4.55 -16.36 -24.73
CA ILE A 328 -4.97 -17.24 -23.63
C ILE A 328 -4.25 -18.58 -23.73
N TRP A 329 -4.19 -19.18 -24.92
CA TRP A 329 -3.46 -20.44 -25.13
C TRP A 329 -1.95 -20.30 -24.88
N MET A 330 -1.33 -19.19 -25.27
CA MET A 330 0.07 -18.92 -24.94
C MET A 330 0.27 -18.80 -23.43
N LYS A 331 -0.61 -18.06 -22.74
CA LYS A 331 -0.55 -17.94 -21.28
C LYS A 331 -0.78 -19.27 -20.58
N ALA A 332 -1.65 -20.12 -21.11
CA ALA A 332 -1.86 -21.49 -20.65
C ALA A 332 -0.57 -22.31 -20.73
N ALA A 333 0.14 -22.23 -21.87
CA ALA A 333 1.40 -22.94 -22.09
C ALA A 333 2.54 -22.42 -21.20
N GLU A 334 2.51 -21.15 -20.78
CA GLU A 334 3.48 -20.58 -19.83
C GLU A 334 3.25 -21.01 -18.38
N LEU A 335 2.01 -21.34 -18.00
CA LEU A 335 1.66 -21.78 -16.64
C LEU A 335 1.97 -23.26 -16.38
N GLU A 336 2.24 -24.04 -17.43
CA GLU A 336 2.58 -25.46 -17.31
C GLU A 336 4.10 -25.63 -17.32
N ASP A 337 4.64 -26.13 -16.21
CA ASP A 337 6.07 -26.43 -16.06
C ASP A 337 6.48 -27.69 -16.83
N ASP A 338 5.56 -28.67 -16.93
CA ASP A 338 5.81 -29.94 -17.60
C ASP A 338 5.77 -29.80 -19.13
N LEU A 339 6.90 -30.07 -19.79
CA LEU A 339 7.01 -30.06 -21.25
C LEU A 339 5.98 -30.96 -21.95
N LYS A 340 5.65 -32.11 -21.35
CA LYS A 340 4.63 -33.03 -21.89
C LYS A 340 3.22 -32.44 -21.83
N VAL A 341 2.88 -31.72 -20.77
CA VAL A 341 1.57 -31.07 -20.61
C VAL A 341 1.51 -29.84 -21.52
N LYS A 342 2.58 -29.06 -21.58
CA LYS A 342 2.72 -27.90 -22.47
C LYS A 342 2.50 -28.29 -23.94
N LYS A 343 3.14 -29.37 -24.42
CA LYS A 343 2.90 -29.93 -25.76
C LYS A 343 1.44 -30.30 -25.99
N LYS A 344 0.78 -30.94 -25.03
CA LYS A 344 -0.66 -31.27 -25.12
C LYS A 344 -1.54 -30.02 -25.19
N VAL A 345 -1.25 -29.00 -24.39
CA VAL A 345 -1.98 -27.72 -24.40
C VAL A 345 -1.83 -27.03 -25.75
N VAL A 346 -0.61 -26.93 -26.27
CA VAL A 346 -0.35 -26.31 -27.58
C VAL A 346 -0.99 -27.10 -28.73
N ARG A 347 -0.99 -28.44 -28.69
CA ARG A 347 -1.71 -29.26 -29.69
C ARG A 347 -3.21 -29.02 -29.65
N LYS A 348 -3.83 -28.98 -28.46
CA LYS A 348 -5.25 -28.61 -28.30
C LYS A 348 -5.51 -27.19 -28.82
N ALA A 349 -4.59 -26.26 -28.59
CA ALA A 349 -4.69 -24.90 -29.11
C ALA A 349 -4.68 -24.88 -30.65
N LEU A 350 -3.82 -25.67 -31.29
CA LEU A 350 -3.73 -25.78 -32.75
C LEU A 350 -4.95 -26.48 -33.38
N GLU A 351 -5.62 -27.38 -32.65
CA GLU A 351 -6.90 -27.95 -33.08
C GLU A 351 -8.00 -26.89 -33.15
N GLN A 352 -8.01 -25.94 -32.22
CA GLN A 352 -8.97 -24.84 -32.21
C GLN A 352 -8.56 -23.69 -33.16
N ILE A 353 -7.27 -23.38 -33.24
CA ILE A 353 -6.74 -22.23 -34.00
C ILE A 353 -5.58 -22.66 -34.92
N PRO A 354 -5.90 -23.25 -36.08
CA PRO A 354 -4.87 -23.69 -37.03
C PRO A 354 -4.19 -22.52 -37.77
N THR A 355 -4.78 -21.31 -37.77
CA THR A 355 -4.29 -20.15 -38.54
C THR A 355 -3.16 -19.38 -37.85
N SER A 356 -2.93 -19.60 -36.57
CA SER A 356 -2.05 -18.72 -35.79
C SER A 356 -0.59 -19.14 -35.83
N VAL A 357 0.25 -18.35 -36.51
CA VAL A 357 1.69 -18.58 -36.62
C VAL A 357 2.39 -18.59 -35.25
N ARG A 358 1.92 -17.78 -34.30
CA ARG A 358 2.52 -17.70 -32.95
C ARG A 358 2.42 -19.03 -32.19
N LEU A 359 1.28 -19.73 -32.28
CA LEU A 359 1.13 -21.06 -31.68
C LEU A 359 2.00 -22.09 -32.39
N TRP A 360 2.10 -22.03 -33.72
CA TRP A 360 2.98 -22.91 -34.48
C TRP A 360 4.45 -22.74 -34.11
N LYS A 361 4.95 -21.51 -33.93
CA LYS A 361 6.32 -21.27 -33.45
C LYS A 361 6.54 -21.87 -32.06
N ALA A 362 5.62 -21.60 -31.12
CA ALA A 362 5.70 -22.16 -29.77
C ALA A 362 5.62 -23.70 -29.77
N ALA A 363 4.87 -24.31 -30.68
CA ALA A 363 4.83 -25.76 -30.85
C ALA A 363 6.17 -26.32 -31.35
N VAL A 364 6.74 -25.67 -32.36
CA VAL A 364 8.00 -26.09 -33.02
C VAL A 364 9.18 -25.97 -32.07
N GLU A 365 9.23 -24.94 -31.23
CA GLU A 365 10.28 -24.76 -30.23
C GLU A 365 10.29 -25.86 -29.15
N LEU A 366 9.16 -26.54 -28.92
CA LEU A 366 9.03 -27.57 -27.90
C LEU A 366 9.31 -28.98 -28.42
N GLU A 367 9.23 -29.21 -29.74
CA GLU A 367 9.28 -30.54 -30.34
C GLU A 367 10.68 -30.87 -30.92
N GLU A 368 10.96 -32.16 -31.03
CA GLU A 368 12.20 -32.68 -31.60
C GLU A 368 12.27 -32.41 -33.11
N PRO A 369 13.46 -32.40 -33.74
CA PRO A 369 13.62 -31.96 -35.13
C PRO A 369 12.78 -32.76 -36.15
N GLU A 370 12.52 -34.04 -35.88
CA GLU A 370 11.69 -34.88 -36.76
C GLU A 370 10.19 -34.54 -36.68
N ASP A 371 9.68 -34.38 -35.46
CA ASP A 371 8.29 -33.99 -35.19
C ASP A 371 8.03 -32.53 -35.57
N ALA A 372 9.01 -31.65 -35.32
CA ALA A 372 8.99 -30.25 -35.72
C ALA A 372 8.83 -30.12 -37.24
N ARG A 373 9.47 -30.98 -38.03
CA ARG A 373 9.29 -31.01 -39.49
C ARG A 373 7.84 -31.33 -39.88
N ILE A 374 7.25 -32.37 -39.30
CA ILE A 374 5.87 -32.78 -39.58
C ILE A 374 4.89 -31.66 -39.20
N LEU A 375 5.10 -31.05 -38.04
CA LEU A 375 4.30 -29.91 -37.58
C LEU A 375 4.47 -28.69 -38.48
N LEU A 376 5.67 -28.39 -38.95
CA LEU A 376 5.93 -27.28 -39.88
C LEU A 376 5.28 -27.52 -41.25
N THR A 377 5.27 -28.75 -41.77
CA THR A 377 4.54 -29.08 -43.00
C THR A 377 3.05 -28.81 -42.83
N ARG A 378 2.46 -29.27 -41.72
CA ARG A 378 1.05 -28.99 -41.40
C ARG A 378 0.78 -27.50 -41.18
N ALA A 379 1.68 -26.79 -40.52
CA ALA A 379 1.57 -25.35 -40.28
C ALA A 379 1.48 -24.57 -41.61
N VAL A 380 2.35 -24.92 -42.55
CA VAL A 380 2.40 -24.36 -43.89
C VAL A 380 1.10 -24.63 -44.67
N GLU A 381 0.53 -25.82 -44.54
CA GLU A 381 -0.76 -26.16 -45.16
C GLU A 381 -1.95 -25.43 -44.51
N CYS A 382 -1.95 -25.25 -43.19
CA CYS A 382 -2.99 -24.49 -42.49
C CYS A 382 -2.94 -23.00 -42.85
N CYS A 383 -1.75 -22.42 -43.04
CA CYS A 383 -1.58 -21.06 -43.54
C CYS A 383 -2.13 -20.88 -44.96
N ARG A 384 -2.11 -21.93 -45.81
CA ARG A 384 -2.69 -21.91 -47.17
C ARG A 384 -4.21 -21.71 -47.16
N LEU A 385 -4.91 -22.20 -46.13
CA LEU A 385 -6.38 -22.10 -46.05
C LEU A 385 -6.88 -20.70 -45.68
N CYS A 386 -6.03 -19.82 -45.14
CA CYS A 386 -6.38 -18.43 -44.84
C CYS A 386 -6.42 -17.53 -46.10
N TRP A 387 -5.95 -18.04 -47.25
CA TRP A 387 -5.80 -17.31 -48.50
C TRP A 387 -7.11 -16.79 -49.12
N ASN A 388 -8.26 -17.36 -48.76
CA ASN A 388 -9.53 -17.06 -49.42
C ASN A 388 -10.16 -15.72 -49.01
N MET A 389 -9.48 -14.88 -48.23
CA MET A 389 -9.98 -13.55 -47.82
C MET A 389 -8.88 -12.51 -48.03
N TRP A 390 -9.01 -11.74 -49.11
CA TRP A 390 -7.91 -10.99 -49.74
C TRP A 390 -7.45 -9.69 -49.05
N ASP A 391 -7.94 -9.32 -47.86
CA ASP A 391 -7.70 -7.95 -47.31
C ASP A 391 -6.94 -7.86 -45.97
N MET A 392 -6.22 -8.92 -45.56
CA MET A 392 -5.38 -8.87 -44.34
C MET A 392 -3.91 -9.29 -44.60
N LEU A 393 -3.37 -8.84 -45.74
CA LEU A 393 -2.25 -9.50 -46.44
C LEU A 393 -0.83 -8.99 -46.11
N ILE A 394 -0.60 -7.98 -45.26
CA ILE A 394 0.78 -7.46 -45.08
C ILE A 394 1.37 -7.80 -43.70
N LEU A 395 0.58 -7.82 -42.63
CA LEU A 395 1.09 -8.11 -41.28
C LEU A 395 1.19 -9.61 -40.95
N SER A 396 0.33 -10.46 -41.51
CA SER A 396 0.42 -11.92 -41.30
C SER A 396 1.56 -12.57 -42.07
N PHE A 397 2.03 -11.95 -43.16
CA PHE A 397 2.95 -12.56 -44.12
C PHE A 397 4.38 -12.62 -43.61
N SER A 398 4.88 -11.56 -42.96
CA SER A 398 6.21 -11.55 -42.35
C SER A 398 6.40 -12.65 -41.30
N THR A 399 5.34 -13.04 -40.60
CA THR A 399 5.44 -14.11 -39.59
C THR A 399 5.47 -15.53 -40.20
N SER A 400 4.80 -15.72 -41.34
CA SER A 400 4.73 -17.02 -42.03
C SER A 400 6.05 -17.38 -42.73
N THR A 401 6.80 -16.37 -43.21
CA THR A 401 8.08 -16.59 -43.92
C THR A 401 9.09 -17.30 -43.03
N GLU A 402 9.11 -17.01 -41.73
CA GLU A 402 9.97 -17.71 -40.77
C GLU A 402 9.65 -19.21 -40.67
N LEU A 403 8.38 -19.62 -40.77
CA LEU A 403 8.00 -21.04 -40.76
C LEU A 403 8.53 -21.77 -42.00
N TRP A 404 8.40 -21.15 -43.18
CA TRP A 404 8.93 -21.70 -44.43
C TRP A 404 10.46 -21.83 -44.40
N LEU A 405 11.15 -20.82 -43.85
CA LEU A 405 12.60 -20.82 -43.70
C LEU A 405 13.06 -21.87 -42.68
N ALA A 406 12.34 -22.03 -41.56
CA ALA A 406 12.63 -23.06 -40.57
C ALA A 406 12.44 -24.46 -41.16
N LEU A 407 11.36 -24.68 -41.93
CA LEU A 407 11.10 -25.96 -42.61
C LEU A 407 12.20 -26.29 -43.61
N ALA A 408 12.61 -25.33 -44.43
CA ALA A 408 13.68 -25.52 -45.40
C ALA A 408 15.05 -25.83 -44.77
N ARG A 409 15.30 -25.36 -43.54
CA ARG A 409 16.54 -25.67 -42.79
C ARG A 409 16.54 -27.05 -42.16
N LEU A 410 15.36 -27.57 -41.78
CA LEU A 410 15.21 -28.88 -41.15
C LEU A 410 15.07 -30.02 -42.16
N GLU A 411 14.63 -29.74 -43.38
CA GLU A 411 14.45 -30.75 -44.42
C GLU A 411 15.70 -31.07 -45.23
N THR A 412 15.70 -32.26 -45.84
CA THR A 412 16.68 -32.65 -46.86
C THR A 412 16.61 -31.71 -48.07
N TYR A 413 17.73 -31.48 -48.75
CA TYR A 413 17.85 -30.59 -49.92
C TYR A 413 16.72 -30.69 -50.96
N GLU A 414 16.33 -31.91 -51.38
CA GLU A 414 15.30 -32.08 -52.42
C GLU A 414 13.92 -31.62 -51.95
N ASN A 415 13.55 -31.96 -50.71
CA ASN A 415 12.29 -31.53 -50.12
C ASN A 415 12.32 -30.02 -49.82
N ALA A 416 13.43 -29.51 -49.28
CA ALA A 416 13.64 -28.08 -49.04
C ALA A 416 13.49 -27.26 -50.33
N ARG A 417 13.99 -27.77 -51.47
CA ARG A 417 13.78 -27.14 -52.78
C ARG A 417 12.31 -27.11 -53.18
N ARG A 418 11.56 -28.20 -52.97
CA ARG A 418 10.11 -28.25 -53.22
C ARG A 418 9.35 -27.30 -52.29
N VAL A 419 9.74 -27.22 -51.02
CA VAL A 419 9.17 -26.31 -50.02
C VAL A 419 9.41 -24.85 -50.41
N LEU A 420 10.63 -24.49 -50.77
CA LEU A 420 10.97 -23.12 -51.18
C LEU A 420 10.32 -22.73 -52.52
N ASN A 421 10.16 -23.68 -53.46
CA ASN A 421 9.39 -23.43 -54.68
C ASN A 421 7.91 -23.16 -54.38
N ARG A 422 7.29 -23.97 -53.50
CA ARG A 422 5.92 -23.71 -53.00
C ARG A 422 5.83 -22.36 -52.29
N ALA A 423 6.82 -22.03 -51.46
CA ALA A 423 6.87 -20.75 -50.74
C ALA A 423 6.91 -19.54 -51.70
N ARG A 424 7.64 -19.65 -52.82
CA ARG A 424 7.72 -18.59 -53.85
C ARG A 424 6.42 -18.39 -54.62
N GLU A 425 5.67 -19.46 -54.88
CA GLU A 425 4.36 -19.37 -55.52
C GLU A 425 3.36 -18.61 -54.63
N HIS A 426 3.46 -18.80 -53.31
CA HIS A 426 2.58 -18.18 -52.33
C HIS A 426 3.01 -16.78 -51.88
N ILE A 427 4.31 -16.54 -51.77
CA ILE A 427 4.87 -15.28 -51.26
C ILE A 427 5.99 -14.83 -52.21
N PRO A 428 5.65 -14.28 -53.39
CA PRO A 428 6.65 -13.81 -54.34
C PRO A 428 7.33 -12.51 -53.87
N THR A 429 6.70 -11.76 -52.97
CA THR A 429 7.12 -10.43 -52.49
C THR A 429 8.22 -10.48 -51.42
N GLU A 430 8.46 -11.62 -50.77
CA GLU A 430 9.43 -11.72 -49.67
C GLU A 430 10.83 -12.11 -50.17
N ARG A 431 11.81 -11.22 -49.96
CA ARG A 431 13.22 -11.46 -50.37
C ARG A 431 13.91 -12.61 -49.63
N GLN A 432 13.55 -12.88 -48.37
CA GLN A 432 14.23 -13.90 -47.55
C GLN A 432 14.08 -15.31 -48.13
N ILE A 433 12.94 -15.61 -48.76
CA ILE A 433 12.68 -16.90 -49.42
C ILE A 433 13.58 -17.06 -50.65
N TRP A 434 13.75 -16.00 -51.43
CA TRP A 434 14.64 -16.00 -52.59
C TRP A 434 16.10 -16.18 -52.21
N ILE A 435 16.57 -15.45 -51.19
CA ILE A 435 17.96 -15.53 -50.71
C ILE A 435 18.25 -16.90 -50.09
N SER A 436 17.37 -17.42 -49.23
CA SER A 436 17.55 -18.73 -48.60
C SER A 436 17.61 -19.87 -49.63
N ALA A 437 16.81 -19.78 -50.68
CA ALA A 437 16.83 -20.76 -51.73
C ALA A 437 18.06 -20.63 -52.65
N ALA A 438 18.56 -19.42 -52.91
CA ALA A 438 19.84 -19.24 -53.57
C ALA A 438 20.99 -19.85 -52.75
N ARG A 439 20.99 -19.63 -51.42
CA ARG A 439 21.96 -20.25 -50.50
C ARG A 439 21.87 -21.78 -50.49
N LEU A 440 20.66 -22.35 -50.52
CA LEU A 440 20.46 -23.79 -50.57
C LEU A 440 21.11 -24.39 -51.84
N GLU A 441 20.95 -23.73 -53.00
CA GLU A 441 21.56 -24.16 -54.26
C GLU A 441 23.09 -24.01 -54.27
N GLU A 442 23.64 -23.02 -53.55
CA GLU A 442 25.08 -22.78 -53.38
C GLU A 442 25.77 -23.94 -52.63
N THR A 443 25.15 -24.46 -51.56
CA THR A 443 25.77 -25.50 -50.71
C THR A 443 26.14 -26.81 -51.41
N ARG A 444 25.52 -27.14 -52.55
CA ARG A 444 25.81 -28.38 -53.31
C ARG A 444 26.78 -28.21 -54.47
N GLY A 445 27.21 -26.98 -54.80
CA GLY A 445 28.19 -26.68 -55.86
C GLY A 445 27.77 -27.01 -57.31
N GLN A 446 26.83 -27.94 -57.51
CA GLN A 446 26.41 -28.44 -58.83
C GLN A 446 25.39 -27.53 -59.56
N SER A 447 25.08 -26.34 -59.03
CA SER A 447 23.86 -25.61 -59.39
C SER A 447 23.99 -24.08 -59.41
N ASP A 448 25.18 -23.53 -59.62
CA ASP A 448 25.37 -22.07 -59.77
C ASP A 448 24.46 -21.45 -60.85
N MET A 449 24.20 -22.18 -61.94
CA MET A 449 23.21 -21.75 -62.94
C MET A 449 21.80 -21.67 -62.37
N ASN A 450 21.42 -22.60 -61.50
CA ASN A 450 20.12 -22.59 -60.84
C ASN A 450 20.03 -21.43 -59.83
N ALA A 451 21.10 -21.15 -59.08
CA ALA A 451 21.18 -20.02 -58.16
C ALA A 451 21.06 -18.67 -58.92
N ARG A 452 21.76 -18.52 -60.05
CA ARG A 452 21.60 -17.36 -60.95
C ARG A 452 20.16 -17.22 -61.46
N ARG A 453 19.55 -18.33 -61.91
CA ARG A 453 18.17 -18.34 -62.42
C ARG A 453 17.16 -17.94 -61.32
N VAL A 454 17.38 -18.41 -60.10
CA VAL A 454 16.60 -18.04 -58.91
C VAL A 454 16.70 -16.54 -58.63
N LEU A 455 17.91 -15.98 -58.62
CA LEU A 455 18.13 -14.57 -58.32
C LEU A 455 17.63 -13.66 -59.44
N ASN A 456 17.73 -14.08 -60.70
CA ASN A 456 17.15 -13.35 -61.83
C ASN A 456 15.62 -13.29 -61.73
N ARG A 457 14.97 -14.41 -61.39
CA ARG A 457 13.52 -14.43 -61.16
C ARG A 457 13.11 -13.61 -59.93
N ALA A 458 13.94 -13.59 -58.89
CA ALA A 458 13.71 -12.75 -57.71
C ALA A 458 13.70 -11.25 -58.06
N ARG A 459 14.57 -10.81 -58.99
CA ARG A 459 14.61 -9.41 -59.46
C ARG A 459 13.36 -9.00 -60.23
N GLU A 460 12.74 -9.92 -60.96
CA GLU A 460 11.48 -9.65 -61.69
C GLU A 460 10.32 -9.42 -60.71
N HIS A 461 10.25 -10.19 -59.64
CA HIS A 461 9.17 -10.07 -58.64
C HIS A 461 9.43 -8.98 -57.59
N ILE A 462 10.69 -8.68 -57.26
CA ILE A 462 11.06 -7.71 -56.23
C ILE A 462 12.17 -6.78 -56.75
N PRO A 463 11.83 -5.75 -57.53
CA PRO A 463 12.83 -4.88 -58.14
C PRO A 463 13.29 -3.74 -57.20
N THR A 464 12.66 -3.59 -56.03
CA THR A 464 12.92 -2.56 -55.01
C THR A 464 13.98 -2.96 -53.98
N GLU A 465 14.29 -4.26 -53.86
CA GLU A 465 15.13 -4.78 -52.78
C GLU A 465 16.61 -4.92 -53.19
N ARG A 466 17.49 -4.16 -52.53
CA ARG A 466 18.93 -4.15 -52.80
C ARG A 466 19.65 -5.43 -52.38
N GLN A 467 19.16 -6.12 -51.35
CA GLN A 467 19.84 -7.31 -50.81
C GLN A 467 19.86 -8.48 -51.79
N ILE A 468 18.89 -8.57 -52.70
CA ILE A 468 18.86 -9.57 -53.77
C ILE A 468 20.04 -9.34 -54.73
N TRP A 469 20.32 -8.08 -55.07
CA TRP A 469 21.46 -7.70 -55.91
C TRP A 469 22.81 -8.00 -55.24
N ILE A 470 22.94 -7.69 -53.95
CA ILE A 470 24.16 -8.00 -53.17
C ILE A 470 24.37 -9.51 -53.07
N SER A 471 23.31 -10.30 -52.85
CA SER A 471 23.43 -11.76 -52.83
C SER A 471 23.86 -12.35 -54.17
N ALA A 472 23.45 -11.74 -55.29
CA ALA A 472 23.91 -12.12 -56.63
C ALA A 472 25.36 -11.71 -56.89
N ALA A 473 25.77 -10.51 -56.46
CA ALA A 473 27.15 -10.08 -56.51
C ALA A 473 28.06 -11.04 -55.72
N ARG A 474 27.68 -11.40 -54.49
CA ARG A 474 28.39 -12.37 -53.66
C ARG A 474 28.53 -13.73 -54.35
N LEU A 475 27.47 -14.20 -55.00
CA LEU A 475 27.52 -15.45 -55.76
C LEU A 475 28.55 -15.38 -56.90
N GLU A 476 28.71 -14.24 -57.59
CA GLU A 476 29.74 -14.11 -58.63
C GLU A 476 31.15 -13.91 -58.08
N GLU A 477 31.27 -13.26 -56.93
CA GLU A 477 32.53 -13.07 -56.21
C GLU A 477 33.12 -14.40 -55.75
N THR A 478 32.32 -15.27 -55.13
CA THR A 478 32.74 -16.64 -54.74
C THR A 478 33.23 -17.47 -55.92
N ARG A 479 32.84 -17.12 -57.15
CA ARG A 479 33.23 -17.78 -58.41
C ARG A 479 34.44 -17.14 -59.07
N GLY A 480 34.98 -16.05 -58.50
CA GLY A 480 36.12 -15.31 -59.03
C GLY A 480 35.80 -14.44 -60.26
N GLN A 481 34.53 -14.14 -60.54
CA GLN A 481 34.12 -13.29 -61.68
C GLN A 481 33.92 -11.83 -61.24
N SER A 482 35.01 -11.14 -60.87
CA SER A 482 34.99 -9.73 -60.43
C SER A 482 34.31 -8.80 -61.44
N ASP A 483 34.59 -8.97 -62.73
CA ASP A 483 34.01 -8.12 -63.79
C ASP A 483 32.48 -8.22 -63.89
N MET A 484 31.91 -9.33 -63.42
CA MET A 484 30.46 -9.51 -63.38
C MET A 484 29.85 -8.85 -62.15
N VAL A 485 30.59 -8.78 -61.03
CA VAL A 485 30.18 -8.11 -59.80
C VAL A 485 29.92 -6.63 -60.06
N ASP A 486 30.87 -5.94 -60.68
CA ASP A 486 30.75 -4.50 -61.00
C ASP A 486 29.54 -4.22 -61.90
N ARG A 487 29.38 -5.03 -62.96
CA ARG A 487 28.22 -4.95 -63.86
C ARG A 487 26.89 -5.23 -63.17
N ILE A 488 26.85 -6.10 -62.17
CA ILE A 488 25.65 -6.38 -61.38
C ILE A 488 25.32 -5.21 -60.45
N ILE A 489 26.34 -4.61 -59.81
CA ILE A 489 26.16 -3.46 -58.91
C ILE A 489 25.69 -2.23 -59.70
N GLU A 490 26.27 -1.96 -60.86
CA GLU A 490 25.82 -0.86 -61.74
C GLU A 490 24.36 -1.04 -62.16
N ARG A 491 23.97 -2.25 -62.58
CA ARG A 491 22.57 -2.59 -62.90
C ARG A 491 21.66 -2.45 -61.69
N ALA A 492 22.12 -2.82 -60.50
CA ALA A 492 21.37 -2.64 -59.26
C ALA A 492 21.09 -1.17 -59.00
N ILE A 493 22.09 -0.28 -59.14
CA ILE A 493 21.93 1.16 -58.94
C ILE A 493 20.95 1.73 -59.97
N THR A 494 21.05 1.36 -61.24
CA THR A 494 20.11 1.83 -62.28
C THR A 494 18.68 1.35 -62.00
N SER A 495 18.51 0.07 -61.62
CA SER A 495 17.20 -0.51 -61.29
C SER A 495 16.58 0.11 -60.03
N LEU A 496 17.37 0.35 -58.99
CA LEU A 496 16.87 0.94 -57.73
C LEU A 496 16.53 2.42 -57.89
N LYS A 497 17.33 3.17 -58.67
CA LYS A 497 17.01 4.55 -59.06
C LYS A 497 15.73 4.63 -59.90
N ALA A 498 15.53 3.71 -60.84
CA ALA A 498 14.31 3.63 -61.65
C ALA A 498 13.06 3.37 -60.79
N ASN A 499 13.20 2.64 -59.68
CA ASN A 499 12.11 2.36 -58.73
C ASN A 499 12.01 3.39 -57.59
N MET A 500 12.65 4.56 -57.72
CA MET A 500 12.65 5.66 -56.74
C MET A 500 13.09 5.26 -55.31
N VAL A 501 14.01 4.30 -55.17
CA VAL A 501 14.63 3.99 -53.87
C VAL A 501 15.95 4.74 -53.76
N GLU A 502 15.96 5.84 -52.98
CA GLU A 502 17.19 6.55 -52.66
C GLU A 502 18.06 5.73 -51.69
N ILE A 503 19.30 5.44 -52.10
CA ILE A 503 20.22 4.65 -51.29
C ILE A 503 21.18 5.59 -50.55
N ASN A 504 20.96 5.76 -49.25
CA ASN A 504 21.88 6.52 -48.40
C ASN A 504 23.24 5.81 -48.29
N ARG A 505 24.33 6.59 -48.24
CA ARG A 505 25.70 6.09 -48.03
C ARG A 505 25.81 5.17 -46.81
N GLU A 506 25.12 5.50 -45.72
CA GLU A 506 25.11 4.69 -44.50
C GLU A 506 24.47 3.32 -44.69
N HIS A 507 23.45 3.23 -45.54
CA HIS A 507 22.82 1.97 -45.88
C HIS A 507 23.72 1.06 -46.71
N TRP A 508 24.47 1.62 -47.66
CA TRP A 508 25.50 0.87 -48.39
C TRP A 508 26.62 0.38 -47.46
N LEU A 509 27.05 1.23 -46.53
CA LEU A 509 28.10 0.88 -45.58
C LEU A 509 27.66 -0.24 -44.63
N LYS A 510 26.40 -0.19 -44.17
CA LYS A 510 25.83 -1.24 -43.32
C LYS A 510 25.70 -2.57 -44.05
N ASP A 511 25.24 -2.54 -45.29
CA ASP A 511 25.11 -3.75 -46.10
C ASP A 511 26.48 -4.37 -46.45
N ALA A 512 27.51 -3.54 -46.67
CA ALA A 512 28.89 -4.00 -46.85
C ALA A 512 29.43 -4.69 -45.58
N VAL A 513 29.21 -4.10 -44.41
CA VAL A 513 29.58 -4.69 -43.11
C VAL A 513 28.82 -6.01 -42.87
N ASP A 514 27.54 -6.08 -43.21
CA ASP A 514 26.75 -7.32 -43.07
C ASP A 514 27.19 -8.40 -44.06
N ALA A 515 27.65 -8.02 -45.27
CA ALA A 515 28.25 -8.94 -46.23
C ALA A 515 29.59 -9.51 -45.73
N GLU A 516 30.46 -8.67 -45.15
CA GLU A 516 31.72 -9.11 -44.52
C GLU A 516 31.48 -10.01 -43.30
N LYS A 517 30.52 -9.68 -42.44
CA LYS A 517 30.14 -10.53 -41.30
C LYS A 517 29.59 -11.88 -41.74
N ALA A 518 28.80 -11.91 -42.81
CA ALA A 518 28.30 -13.15 -43.39
C ALA A 518 29.46 -13.98 -44.00
N TRP A 519 30.49 -13.32 -44.51
CA TRP A 519 31.72 -13.96 -45.00
C TRP A 519 32.56 -14.56 -43.84
N LEU A 520 32.75 -13.84 -42.74
CA LEU A 520 33.45 -14.34 -41.55
C LEU A 520 32.74 -15.53 -40.88
N ARG A 521 31.41 -15.53 -40.84
CA ARG A 521 30.63 -16.68 -40.34
C ARG A 521 30.79 -17.94 -41.19
N PHE A 522 31.20 -17.81 -42.45
CA PHE A 522 31.44 -18.93 -43.36
C PHE A 522 32.76 -19.66 -43.06
N PHE A 523 33.73 -18.99 -42.42
CA PHE A 523 35.00 -19.59 -42.00
C PHE A 523 35.01 -20.09 -40.54
N SER A 524 33.97 -19.77 -39.76
CA SER A 524 33.85 -20.13 -38.34
C SER A 524 32.96 -21.36 -38.07
N LEU A 525 32.45 -22.00 -39.11
CA LEU A 525 31.82 -23.33 -39.10
C LEU A 525 32.71 -24.28 -39.90
#